data_AF-A0A845HNL4-F1
#
_entry.id   AF-A0A845HNL4-F1
#
_cell.length_a   1.000
_cell.length_b   1.000
_cell.length_c   1.000
_cell.angle_alpha   90.00
_cell.angle_beta   90.00
_cell.angle_gamma   90.00
#
_symmetry.space_group_name_H-M   'P 1'
#
loop_
_entity.id
_entity.type
_entity.pdbx_description
1 polymer ?
#
loop_
_entity_poly.entity_id
_entity_poly.type
_entity_poly.pdbx_seq_one_letter_code
_entity_poly.pdbx_strand_id
1 'polypeptide(L)'
;PSLVLALPMPLARAAARVAAWMPSSALTPDSLRMLEQSADGGNTADAAPAVAMLGRPLRDPARFARPSQRIGAVWTWAAPLITMTVALLWLITAWVSWFGWPHAQSMSWLAACGVPAGLQEPMLLAASFMDAAVGALLLLRPRRWLWAAQLALAGGYTVIMSVCLPEFWLHPFGPLSKNLPLLALMLLMWRVSK
;
A
#
# COMPACT_ATOMS: atom_id res chain seq x y z
N PRO A 1 -10.22 14.01 -18.24
CA PRO A 1 -10.56 14.88 -17.09
C PRO A 1 -9.96 14.32 -15.79
N SER A 2 -9.13 15.11 -15.11
CA SER A 2 -8.66 14.78 -13.76
C SER A 2 -9.82 14.98 -12.77
N LEU A 3 -9.91 14.10 -11.77
CA LEU A 3 -10.84 14.28 -10.66
C LEU A 3 -10.30 15.43 -9.80
N VAL A 4 -11.04 16.52 -9.69
CA VAL A 4 -10.69 17.65 -8.81
C VAL A 4 -11.55 17.53 -7.54
N LEU A 5 -10.90 17.30 -6.41
CA LEU A 5 -11.54 17.25 -5.10
C LEU A 5 -11.32 18.59 -4.39
N ALA A 6 -12.39 19.28 -4.04
CA ALA A 6 -12.31 20.50 -3.22
C ALA A 6 -12.02 20.09 -1.78
N LEU A 7 -10.81 20.40 -1.30
CA LEU A 7 -10.37 20.03 0.05
C LEU A 7 -10.48 21.27 0.97
N PRO A 8 -11.22 21.20 2.08
CA PRO A 8 -11.24 22.28 3.07
C PRO A 8 -9.84 22.64 3.55
N MET A 9 -9.53 23.95 3.65
CA MET A 9 -8.19 24.42 4.00
C MET A 9 -7.62 23.86 5.31
N PRO A 10 -8.42 23.65 6.38
CA PRO A 10 -7.91 23.00 7.60
C PRO A 10 -7.36 21.59 7.35
N LEU A 11 -8.04 20.80 6.50
CA LEU A 11 -7.59 19.47 6.12
C LEU A 11 -6.34 19.53 5.25
N ALA A 12 -6.26 20.52 4.34
CA ALA A 12 -5.09 20.70 3.47
C ALA A 12 -3.83 21.01 4.29
N ARG A 13 -3.96 21.88 5.31
CA ARG A 13 -2.86 22.21 6.22
C ARG A 13 -2.44 21.02 7.09
N ALA A 14 -3.39 20.22 7.57
CA ALA A 14 -3.08 18.99 8.29
C ALA A 14 -2.33 17.99 7.40
N ALA A 15 -2.82 17.77 6.18
CA ALA A 15 -2.18 16.91 5.20
C ALA A 15 -0.77 17.41 4.84
N ALA A 16 -0.57 18.71 4.66
CA ALA A 16 0.74 19.29 4.37
C ALA A 16 1.76 19.10 5.49
N ARG A 17 1.34 19.17 6.76
CA ARG A 17 2.23 18.89 7.91
C ARG A 17 2.67 17.42 7.96
N VAL A 18 1.75 16.50 7.71
CA VAL A 18 2.06 15.06 7.66
C VAL A 18 2.95 14.77 6.45
N ALA A 19 2.62 15.34 5.29
CA ALA A 19 3.37 15.14 4.07
C ALA A 19 4.80 15.71 4.15
N ALA A 20 5.02 16.78 4.92
CA ALA A 20 6.36 17.33 5.14
C ALA A 20 7.32 16.37 5.86
N TRP A 21 6.84 15.30 6.51
CA TRP A 21 7.70 14.27 7.08
C TRP A 21 8.26 13.30 6.03
N MET A 22 7.71 13.31 4.81
CA MET A 22 8.22 12.52 3.69
C MET A 22 9.31 13.31 2.93
N PRO A 23 10.53 12.76 2.79
CA PRO A 23 11.56 13.34 1.93
C PRO A 23 11.00 13.54 0.51
N SER A 24 11.16 14.74 -0.04
CA SER A 24 10.70 15.12 -1.39
C SER A 24 9.18 15.30 -1.56
N SER A 25 8.43 15.58 -0.48
CA SER A 25 7.02 15.95 -0.63
C SER A 25 6.83 17.25 -1.41
N ALA A 26 5.97 17.22 -2.43
CA ALA A 26 5.54 18.42 -3.14
C ALA A 26 4.54 19.26 -2.33
N LEU A 27 3.85 18.64 -1.36
CA LEU A 27 2.90 19.30 -0.46
C LEU A 27 3.59 19.53 0.88
N THR A 28 3.97 20.77 1.13
CA THR A 28 4.53 21.25 2.40
C THR A 28 3.71 22.44 2.90
N PRO A 29 3.79 22.79 4.20
CA PRO A 29 3.11 23.99 4.69
C PRO A 29 3.49 25.24 3.91
N ASP A 30 4.76 25.35 3.49
CA ASP A 30 5.24 26.49 2.71
C ASP A 30 4.71 26.46 1.27
N SER A 31 4.72 25.31 0.58
CA SER A 31 4.17 25.23 -0.78
C SER A 31 2.67 25.46 -0.81
N LEU A 32 1.94 25.00 0.23
CA LEU A 32 0.52 25.30 0.40
C LEU A 32 0.29 26.79 0.67
N ARG A 33 1.12 27.43 1.50
CA ARG A 33 1.04 28.88 1.75
C ARG A 33 1.31 29.69 0.48
N MET A 34 2.33 29.30 -0.28
CA MET A 34 2.63 29.92 -1.58
C MET A 34 1.46 29.76 -2.55
N LEU A 35 0.78 28.61 -2.55
CA LEU A 35 -0.41 28.35 -3.36
C LEU A 35 -1.60 29.22 -2.90
N GLU A 36 -1.85 29.31 -1.58
CA GLU A 36 -2.86 30.21 -1.00
C GLU A 36 -2.61 31.67 -1.43
N GLN A 37 -1.37 32.15 -1.34
CA GLN A 37 -0.97 33.50 -1.74
C GLN A 37 -0.99 33.74 -3.26
N SER A 38 -0.93 32.68 -4.06
CA SER A 38 -1.04 32.77 -5.51
C SER A 38 -2.48 32.91 -5.99
N ALA A 39 -3.48 32.63 -5.14
CA ALA A 39 -4.89 32.69 -5.51
C ALA A 39 -5.32 34.08 -5.99
N ASP A 40 -4.74 35.14 -5.40
CA ASP A 40 -5.00 36.54 -5.76
C ASP A 40 -4.05 37.06 -6.85
N GLY A 41 -3.20 36.20 -7.43
CA GLY A 41 -2.18 36.58 -8.44
C GLY A 41 -0.95 37.29 -7.87
N GLY A 42 -0.90 37.58 -6.56
CA GLY A 42 0.20 38.31 -5.93
C GLY A 42 1.51 37.52 -5.82
N ASN A 43 1.47 36.20 -5.93
CA ASN A 43 2.63 35.31 -5.88
C ASN A 43 2.91 34.60 -7.23
N THR A 44 2.59 35.28 -8.34
CA THR A 44 2.94 34.82 -9.69
C THR A 44 3.86 35.84 -10.35
N ALA A 45 5.06 35.39 -10.76
CA ALA A 45 6.00 36.23 -11.50
C ALA A 45 5.61 36.36 -12.98
N ASP A 46 6.02 37.45 -13.62
CA ASP A 46 5.90 37.60 -15.08
C ASP A 46 6.66 36.46 -15.78
N ALA A 47 5.98 35.80 -16.72
CA ALA A 47 6.53 34.71 -17.51
C ALA A 47 7.44 35.18 -18.65
N ALA A 48 7.39 36.46 -19.03
CA ALA A 48 8.12 37.01 -20.18
C ALA A 48 9.64 36.73 -20.15
N PRO A 49 10.37 36.89 -19.02
CA PRO A 49 11.79 36.57 -18.95
C PRO A 49 12.08 35.08 -19.24
N ALA A 50 11.24 34.19 -18.71
CA ALA A 50 11.38 32.75 -18.93
C ALA A 50 11.08 32.38 -20.40
N VAL A 51 10.06 32.99 -21.00
CA VAL A 51 9.73 32.81 -22.42
C VAL A 51 10.86 33.31 -23.32
N ALA A 52 11.44 34.47 -23.02
CA ALA A 52 12.57 35.01 -23.76
C ALA A 52 13.79 34.08 -23.72
N MET A 53 14.10 33.51 -22.54
CA MET A 53 15.22 32.57 -22.38
C MET A 53 14.96 31.22 -23.07
N LEU A 54 13.72 30.74 -23.06
CA LEU A 54 13.35 29.45 -23.66
C LEU A 54 13.11 29.50 -25.17
N GLY A 55 12.89 30.70 -25.74
CA GLY A 55 12.53 30.88 -27.15
C GLY A 55 11.17 30.26 -27.52
N ARG A 56 10.33 29.94 -26.53
CA ARG A 56 9.00 29.33 -26.70
C ARG A 56 8.07 29.68 -25.54
N PRO A 57 6.74 29.64 -25.72
CA PRO A 57 5.81 29.82 -24.62
C PRO A 57 5.97 28.73 -23.54
N LEU A 58 5.69 29.10 -22.29
CA LEU A 58 5.59 28.13 -21.19
C LEU A 58 4.47 27.12 -21.48
N ARG A 59 4.67 25.87 -21.07
CA ARG A 59 3.66 24.83 -21.28
C ARG A 59 2.53 24.99 -20.28
N ASP A 60 1.31 24.90 -20.77
CA ASP A 60 0.10 24.85 -19.96
C ASP A 60 0.14 23.66 -18.97
N PRO A 61 -0.01 23.88 -17.65
CA PRO A 61 -0.13 22.82 -16.65
C PRO A 61 -1.26 21.80 -16.93
N ALA A 62 -2.28 22.16 -17.71
CA ALA A 62 -3.31 21.21 -18.13
C ALA A 62 -2.82 20.24 -19.22
N ARG A 63 -1.73 20.58 -19.94
CA ARG A 63 -1.25 19.84 -21.13
C ARG A 63 0.22 19.44 -21.06
N PHE A 64 0.95 19.85 -20.02
CA PHE A 64 2.39 19.59 -19.93
C PHE A 64 2.71 18.11 -19.71
N ALA A 65 1.83 17.38 -19.02
CA ALA A 65 2.01 15.96 -18.69
C ALA A 65 1.69 15.09 -19.91
N ARG A 66 2.67 14.28 -20.33
CA ARG A 66 2.48 13.31 -21.42
C ARG A 66 1.79 12.05 -20.88
N PRO A 67 0.98 11.35 -21.69
CA PRO A 67 0.36 10.09 -21.27
C PRO A 67 1.34 9.05 -20.72
N SER A 68 2.57 8.99 -21.26
CA SER A 68 3.63 8.09 -20.80
C SER A 68 4.14 8.39 -19.38
N GLN A 69 4.02 9.63 -18.91
CA GLN A 69 4.47 10.04 -17.57
C GLN A 69 3.45 9.68 -16.47
N ARG A 70 2.21 9.35 -16.85
CA ARG A 70 1.11 9.10 -15.92
C ARG A 70 1.38 7.90 -15.01
N ILE A 71 1.90 6.80 -15.56
CA ILE A 71 2.16 5.57 -14.77
C ILE A 71 3.20 5.85 -13.69
N GLY A 72 4.32 6.49 -14.05
CA GLY A 72 5.35 6.86 -13.09
C GLY A 72 4.84 7.81 -12.01
N ALA A 73 4.07 8.83 -12.39
CA ALA A 73 3.48 9.79 -11.46
C ALA A 73 2.42 9.17 -10.52
N VAL A 74 1.68 8.15 -10.98
CA VAL A 74 0.76 7.40 -10.11
C VAL A 74 1.54 6.50 -9.15
N TRP A 75 2.60 5.86 -9.65
CA TRP A 75 3.41 4.93 -8.86
C TRP A 75 4.08 5.58 -7.65
N THR A 76 4.48 6.85 -7.73
CA THR A 76 5.16 7.56 -6.64
C THR A 76 4.34 7.58 -5.35
N TRP A 77 3.01 7.65 -5.42
CA TRP A 77 2.13 7.59 -4.25
C TRP A 77 1.44 6.23 -4.09
N ALA A 78 1.19 5.50 -5.18
CA ALA A 78 0.55 4.19 -5.11
C ALA A 78 1.45 3.14 -4.44
N ALA A 79 2.76 3.13 -4.73
CA ALA A 79 3.69 2.17 -4.15
C ALA A 79 3.78 2.24 -2.61
N PRO A 80 3.97 3.41 -1.96
CA PRO A 80 3.96 3.49 -0.50
C PRO A 80 2.58 3.17 0.09
N LEU A 81 1.49 3.59 -0.56
CA LEU A 81 0.12 3.26 -0.12
C LEU A 81 -0.14 1.75 -0.12
N ILE A 82 0.25 1.06 -1.20
CA ILE A 82 0.17 -0.41 -1.32
C ILE A 82 1.01 -1.07 -0.23
N THR A 83 2.24 -0.59 -0.03
CA THR A 83 3.16 -1.11 0.99
C THR A 83 2.56 -0.99 2.39
N MET A 84 2.04 0.18 2.76
CA MET A 84 1.38 0.40 4.05
C MET A 84 0.14 -0.48 4.22
N THR A 85 -0.68 -0.59 3.17
CA THR A 85 -1.92 -1.39 3.23
C THR A 85 -1.60 -2.87 3.41
N VAL A 86 -0.62 -3.41 2.68
CA VAL A 86 -0.19 -4.81 2.82
C VAL A 86 0.46 -5.04 4.18
N ALA A 87 1.31 -4.13 4.65
CA ALA A 87 1.91 -4.23 5.97
C ALA A 87 0.85 -4.26 7.09
N LEU A 88 -0.13 -3.36 7.01
CA LEU A 88 -1.25 -3.33 7.95
C LEU A 88 -2.08 -4.61 7.88
N LEU A 89 -2.33 -5.13 6.67
CA LEU A 89 -3.01 -6.41 6.48
C LEU A 89 -2.31 -7.53 7.27
N TRP A 90 -0.98 -7.70 7.13
CA TRP A 90 -0.22 -8.70 7.88
C TRP A 90 -0.23 -8.47 9.41
N LEU A 91 -0.15 -7.22 9.86
CA LEU A 91 -0.22 -6.92 11.30
C LEU A 91 -1.61 -7.22 11.88
N ILE A 92 -2.67 -6.92 11.13
CA ILE A 92 -4.04 -7.24 11.53
C ILE A 92 -4.24 -8.76 11.54
N THR A 93 -3.76 -9.50 10.54
CA THR A 93 -3.90 -10.97 10.53
C THR A 93 -3.14 -11.61 11.68
N ALA A 94 -1.94 -11.14 12.00
CA ALA A 94 -1.19 -11.58 13.18
C ALA A 94 -1.98 -11.36 14.48
N TRP A 95 -2.51 -10.14 14.66
CA TRP A 95 -3.28 -9.78 15.86
C TRP A 95 -4.58 -10.58 15.96
N VAL A 96 -5.32 -10.72 14.86
CA VAL A 96 -6.56 -11.50 14.83
C VAL A 96 -6.27 -12.97 15.10
N SER A 97 -5.22 -13.55 14.51
CA SER A 97 -4.90 -14.97 14.65
C SER A 97 -4.58 -15.37 16.11
N TRP A 98 -3.93 -14.47 16.85
CA TRP A 98 -3.50 -14.76 18.23
C TRP A 98 -4.38 -14.13 19.32
N PHE A 99 -5.07 -13.03 19.06
CA PHE A 99 -5.86 -12.33 20.09
C PHE A 99 -7.33 -12.19 19.72
N GLY A 100 -7.64 -12.04 18.43
CA GLY A 100 -8.99 -11.72 17.96
C GLY A 100 -9.89 -12.91 17.64
N TRP A 101 -9.32 -14.10 17.38
CA TRP A 101 -10.07 -15.27 16.92
C TRP A 101 -10.02 -16.43 17.92
N PRO A 102 -11.12 -17.21 18.06
CA PRO A 102 -11.13 -18.38 18.94
C PRO A 102 -10.10 -19.44 18.50
N HIS A 103 -9.14 -19.74 19.38
CA HIS A 103 -8.05 -20.67 19.06
C HIS A 103 -8.57 -22.09 18.80
N ALA A 104 -9.62 -22.52 19.52
CA ALA A 104 -10.24 -23.81 19.30
C ALA A 104 -10.68 -24.00 17.83
N GLN A 105 -11.20 -22.93 17.20
CA GLN A 105 -11.59 -22.98 15.80
C GLN A 105 -10.37 -23.01 14.88
N SER A 106 -9.35 -22.17 15.13
CA SER A 106 -8.09 -22.21 14.39
C SER A 106 -7.39 -23.57 14.46
N MET A 107 -7.39 -24.19 15.64
CA MET A 107 -6.86 -25.54 15.85
C MET A 107 -7.66 -26.59 15.09
N SER A 108 -9.00 -26.45 15.00
CA SER A 108 -9.83 -27.37 14.21
C SER A 108 -9.50 -27.31 12.71
N TRP A 109 -9.17 -26.13 12.19
CA TRP A 109 -8.68 -25.97 10.81
C TRP A 109 -7.33 -26.62 10.60
N LEU A 110 -6.40 -26.44 11.54
CA LEU A 110 -5.09 -27.12 11.50
C LEU A 110 -5.25 -28.65 11.58
N ALA A 111 -6.16 -29.14 12.42
CA ALA A 111 -6.48 -30.56 12.50
C ALA A 111 -7.03 -31.12 11.18
N ALA A 112 -7.92 -30.37 10.50
CA ALA A 112 -8.44 -30.71 9.17
C ALA A 112 -7.32 -30.74 8.11
N CYS A 113 -6.29 -29.91 8.28
CA CYS A 113 -5.07 -29.96 7.46
C CYS A 113 -4.09 -31.10 7.84
N GLY A 114 -4.44 -31.99 8.77
CA GLY A 114 -3.61 -33.11 9.20
C GLY A 114 -2.51 -32.76 10.21
N VAL A 115 -2.59 -31.59 10.85
CA VAL A 115 -1.60 -31.16 11.85
C VAL A 115 -1.81 -31.90 13.17
N PRO A 116 -0.78 -32.59 13.73
CA PRO A 116 -0.88 -33.27 15.01
C PRO A 116 -1.24 -32.31 16.15
N ALA A 117 -2.06 -32.74 17.10
CA ALA A 117 -2.56 -31.90 18.21
C ALA A 117 -1.45 -31.15 18.97
N GLY A 118 -0.33 -31.81 19.27
CA GLY A 118 0.81 -31.19 19.96
C GLY A 118 1.54 -30.10 19.17
N LEU A 119 1.30 -29.98 17.86
CA LEU A 119 1.92 -28.97 16.99
C LEU A 119 0.95 -27.86 16.57
N GLN A 120 -0.35 -27.98 16.86
CA GLN A 120 -1.35 -27.01 16.39
C GLN A 120 -1.13 -25.62 17.00
N GLU A 121 -0.99 -25.51 18.31
CA GLU A 121 -0.74 -24.24 18.99
C GLU A 121 0.64 -23.64 18.64
N PRO A 122 1.76 -24.39 18.68
CA PRO A 122 3.05 -23.88 18.20
C PRO A 122 3.02 -23.38 16.76
N MET A 123 2.28 -24.07 15.87
CA MET A 123 2.17 -23.65 14.48
C MET A 123 1.30 -22.40 14.32
N LEU A 124 0.23 -22.27 15.11
CA LEU A 124 -0.58 -21.05 15.14
C LEU A 124 0.21 -19.85 15.65
N LEU A 125 1.01 -20.04 16.72
CA LEU A 125 1.90 -19.02 17.25
C LEU A 125 2.95 -18.62 16.20
N ALA A 126 3.58 -19.59 15.56
CA ALA A 126 4.58 -19.35 14.52
C ALA A 126 4.00 -18.61 13.32
N ALA A 127 2.79 -18.97 12.87
CA ALA A 127 2.08 -18.26 11.80
C ALA A 127 1.77 -16.82 12.20
N SER A 128 1.22 -16.59 13.40
CA SER A 128 0.92 -15.26 13.91
C SER A 128 2.18 -14.39 14.05
N PHE A 129 3.28 -14.98 14.52
CA PHE A 129 4.56 -14.29 14.62
C PHE A 129 5.15 -13.96 13.23
N MET A 130 5.05 -14.89 12.27
CA MET A 130 5.51 -14.68 10.89
C MET A 130 4.77 -13.49 10.26
N ASP A 131 3.45 -13.45 10.39
CA ASP A 131 2.62 -12.34 9.92
C ASP A 131 3.07 -11.01 10.54
N ALA A 132 3.27 -10.97 11.87
CA ALA A 132 3.74 -9.78 12.56
C ALA A 132 5.12 -9.33 12.07
N ALA A 133 6.04 -10.28 11.89
CA ALA A 133 7.40 -10.03 11.43
C ALA A 133 7.41 -9.47 10.00
N VAL A 134 6.61 -10.04 9.09
CA VAL A 134 6.46 -9.55 7.71
C VAL A 134 5.89 -8.13 7.70
N GLY A 135 4.82 -7.89 8.45
CA GLY A 135 4.20 -6.56 8.55
C GLY A 135 5.16 -5.50 9.09
N ALA A 136 5.85 -5.80 10.20
CA ALA A 136 6.82 -4.89 10.79
C ALA A 136 8.02 -4.63 9.86
N LEU A 137 8.54 -5.67 9.20
CA LEU A 137 9.70 -5.55 8.32
C LEU A 137 9.35 -4.76 7.05
N LEU A 138 8.13 -4.87 6.53
CA LEU A 138 7.63 -4.02 5.44
C LEU A 138 7.57 -2.54 5.84
N LEU A 139 7.13 -2.22 7.06
CA LEU A 139 7.08 -0.82 7.54
C LEU A 139 8.49 -0.24 7.73
N LEU A 140 9.42 -1.03 8.26
CA LEU A 140 10.77 -0.57 8.57
C LEU A 140 11.65 -0.47 7.33
N ARG A 141 11.66 -1.50 6.48
CA ARG A 141 12.54 -1.63 5.32
C ARG A 141 11.88 -2.45 4.20
N PRO A 142 11.02 -1.85 3.37
CA PRO A 142 10.39 -2.55 2.26
C PRO A 142 11.44 -2.94 1.21
N ARG A 143 11.89 -4.20 1.26
CA ARG A 143 12.87 -4.77 0.34
C ARG A 143 12.19 -5.65 -0.69
N ARG A 144 12.74 -5.68 -1.91
CA ARG A 144 12.24 -6.49 -3.01
C ARG A 144 12.04 -7.97 -2.64
N TRP A 145 12.96 -8.58 -1.91
CA TRP A 145 12.86 -9.99 -1.53
C TRP A 145 11.69 -10.28 -0.57
N LEU A 146 11.23 -9.30 0.21
CA LEU A 146 10.07 -9.47 1.09
C LEU A 146 8.80 -9.71 0.29
N TRP A 147 8.66 -9.09 -0.88
CA TRP A 147 7.51 -9.32 -1.74
C TRP A 147 7.51 -10.74 -2.31
N ALA A 148 8.67 -11.28 -2.66
CA ALA A 148 8.80 -12.69 -3.07
C ALA A 148 8.53 -13.66 -1.91
N ALA A 149 9.04 -13.37 -0.71
CA ALA A 149 8.78 -14.17 0.48
C ALA A 149 7.30 -14.19 0.84
N GLN A 150 6.62 -13.05 0.78
CA GLN A 150 5.16 -12.94 0.96
C GLN A 150 4.40 -13.71 -0.11
N LEU A 151 4.81 -13.63 -1.37
CA LEU A 151 4.18 -14.37 -2.46
C LEU A 151 4.29 -15.88 -2.23
N ALA A 152 5.46 -16.35 -1.78
CA ALA A 152 5.68 -17.76 -1.45
C ALA A 152 4.87 -18.18 -0.22
N LEU A 153 4.86 -17.37 0.85
CA LEU A 153 4.11 -17.65 2.08
C LEU A 153 2.61 -17.68 1.80
N ALA A 154 2.08 -16.62 1.19
CA ALA A 154 0.67 -16.48 0.87
C ALA A 154 0.19 -17.52 -0.16
N GLY A 155 0.99 -17.77 -1.19
CA GLY A 155 0.71 -18.79 -2.18
C GLY A 155 0.72 -20.18 -1.56
N GLY A 156 1.73 -20.48 -0.74
CA GLY A 156 1.90 -21.76 -0.06
C GLY A 156 0.71 -22.11 0.83
N TYR A 157 0.34 -21.22 1.76
CA TYR A 157 -0.81 -21.52 2.62
C TYR A 157 -2.13 -21.53 1.83
N THR A 158 -2.28 -20.73 0.77
CA THR A 158 -3.49 -20.74 -0.08
C THR A 158 -3.66 -22.09 -0.79
N VAL A 159 -2.57 -22.68 -1.30
CA VAL A 159 -2.59 -24.00 -1.92
C VAL A 159 -2.93 -25.08 -0.90
N ILE A 160 -2.29 -25.05 0.28
CA ILE A 160 -2.57 -26.01 1.37
C ILE A 160 -4.04 -25.93 1.78
N MET A 161 -4.54 -24.72 2.06
CA MET A 161 -5.93 -24.50 2.46
C MET A 161 -6.93 -24.86 1.36
N SER A 162 -6.57 -24.73 0.08
CA SER A 162 -7.44 -25.14 -1.04
C SER A 162 -7.65 -26.65 -1.10
N VAL A 163 -6.67 -27.44 -0.63
CA VAL A 163 -6.76 -28.91 -0.58
C VAL A 163 -7.44 -29.37 0.70
N CYS A 164 -7.08 -28.77 1.84
CA CYS A 164 -7.55 -29.21 3.16
C CYS A 164 -8.92 -28.66 3.55
N LEU A 165 -9.25 -27.44 3.10
CA LEU A 165 -10.48 -26.70 3.42
C LEU A 165 -11.10 -26.09 2.15
N PRO A 166 -11.45 -26.90 1.14
CA PRO A 166 -11.98 -26.39 -0.13
C PRO A 166 -13.26 -25.56 0.03
N GLU A 167 -14.04 -25.78 1.10
CA GLU A 167 -15.23 -25.00 1.44
C GLU A 167 -14.96 -23.51 1.65
N PHE A 168 -13.71 -23.13 1.95
CA PHE A 168 -13.30 -21.72 2.08
C PHE A 168 -13.35 -20.96 0.74
N TRP A 169 -13.44 -21.65 -0.41
CA TRP A 169 -13.72 -21.03 -1.71
C TRP A 169 -15.18 -20.57 -1.85
N LEU A 170 -16.12 -21.31 -1.24
CA LEU A 170 -17.56 -21.05 -1.31
C LEU A 170 -18.06 -20.20 -0.14
N HIS A 171 -17.18 -19.93 0.84
CA HIS A 171 -17.51 -19.09 1.99
C HIS A 171 -17.90 -17.67 1.53
N PRO A 172 -18.99 -17.07 2.07
CA PRO A 172 -19.53 -15.79 1.59
C PRO A 172 -18.53 -14.63 1.64
N PHE A 173 -17.59 -14.66 2.60
CA PHE A 173 -16.53 -13.65 2.71
C PHE A 173 -15.32 -13.90 1.81
N GLY A 174 -15.30 -14.99 1.03
CA GLY A 174 -14.25 -15.31 0.05
C GLY A 174 -12.81 -15.26 0.60
N PRO A 175 -12.49 -15.93 1.72
CA PRO A 175 -11.16 -15.85 2.34
C PRO A 175 -10.05 -16.28 1.37
N LEU A 176 -10.24 -17.36 0.60
CA LEU A 176 -9.23 -17.80 -0.39
C LEU A 176 -9.27 -16.98 -1.68
N SER A 177 -10.45 -16.57 -2.15
CA SER A 177 -10.57 -15.80 -3.39
C SER A 177 -9.93 -14.41 -3.27
N LYS A 178 -9.95 -13.80 -2.08
CA LYS A 178 -9.25 -12.53 -1.79
C LYS A 178 -7.72 -12.64 -1.85
N ASN A 179 -7.15 -13.84 -1.71
CA ASN A 179 -5.72 -14.03 -1.84
C ASN A 179 -5.23 -13.91 -3.29
N LEU A 180 -6.04 -14.26 -4.28
CA LEU A 180 -5.65 -14.16 -5.69
C LEU A 180 -5.24 -12.72 -6.12
N PRO A 181 -6.06 -11.67 -5.90
CA PRO A 181 -5.64 -10.31 -6.21
C PRO A 181 -4.48 -9.84 -5.32
N LEU A 182 -4.38 -10.30 -4.07
CA LEU A 182 -3.23 -10.00 -3.20
C LEU A 182 -1.94 -10.60 -3.75
N LEU A 183 -1.95 -11.84 -4.22
CA LEU A 183 -0.80 -12.49 -4.85
C LEU A 183 -0.39 -11.75 -6.14
N ALA A 184 -1.34 -11.34 -6.97
CA ALA A 184 -1.06 -10.54 -8.16
C ALA A 184 -0.42 -9.17 -7.80
N LEU A 185 -0.90 -8.53 -6.73
CA LEU A 185 -0.33 -7.28 -6.22
C LEU A 185 1.09 -7.47 -5.66
N MET A 186 1.32 -8.54 -4.88
CA MET A 186 2.65 -8.89 -4.36
C MET A 186 3.63 -9.19 -5.51
N LEU A 187 3.19 -9.91 -6.54
CA LEU A 187 3.96 -10.17 -7.76
C LEU A 187 4.32 -8.86 -8.48
N LEU A 188 3.36 -7.95 -8.64
CA LEU A 188 3.61 -6.62 -9.21
C LEU A 188 4.64 -5.84 -8.40
N MET A 189 4.46 -5.77 -7.07
CA MET A 189 5.40 -5.09 -6.18
C MET A 189 6.79 -5.71 -6.24
N TRP A 190 6.91 -7.04 -6.31
CA TRP A 190 8.19 -7.72 -6.47
C TRP A 190 8.90 -7.38 -7.79
N ARG A 191 8.15 -7.20 -8.88
CA ARG A 191 8.70 -6.89 -10.21
C ARG A 191 9.08 -5.42 -10.37
N VAL A 192 8.38 -4.51 -9.71
CA VAL A 192 8.61 -3.06 -9.84
C VAL A 192 9.53 -2.51 -8.74
N SER A 193 9.64 -3.17 -7.59
CA SER A 193 10.60 -2.79 -6.54
C SER A 193 12.04 -3.00 -7.02
N LYS A 194 12.92 -2.05 -6.67
CA LYS A 194 14.35 -2.13 -6.95
C LYS A 194 15.05 -3.12 -6.03
#